data_AF-A0A418B460-F1
#
_entry.id   AF-A0A418B460-F1
#
_cell.length_a   1.000
_cell.length_b   1.000
_cell.length_c   1.000
_cell.angle_alpha   90.00
_cell.angle_beta   90.00
_cell.angle_gamma   90.00
#
_symmetry.space_group_name_H-M   'P 1'
#
loop_
_entity.id
_entity.type
_entity.pdbx_description
1 polymer ?
#
loop_
_entity_poly.entity_id
_entity_poly.type
_entity_poly.pdbx_seq_one_letter_code
_entity_poly.pdbx_strand_id
1 'polypeptide(L)'
;MRSGHPRSNRGPKCFAYKTKLCLVRAVSFMFLLSTSLTQLADQDDQLHLIGQGVSNLKQYSLAVKNEADLHVRLLDDINIEVDRATTGLESEGDRAQVLAKKSSNFRLYLAIVVLSAILVRMMTITAAAAFAAAAVIAAPPAAGATVCLAESPFGQALRTLQEHPWTSAALGRLQFDRQWLIVDGNNDFVTQRKVPKMALICPILTPFDPSTLAASPCPAQSITLTATDHAMKPLVVPVLSHGVERNVRVWKDRVDAIDQGDEAAAWVATFLGHPSYRLVRLKDSFKRPCDPAFAPDHETGTDRSEQTHAER
;
A
#
# COMPACT_ATOMS: atom_id res chain seq x y z
N MET A 1 -109.88 -34.64 57.54
CA MET A 1 -108.51 -34.35 58.02
C MET A 1 -107.65 -35.59 57.81
N ARG A 2 -106.40 -35.38 57.38
CA ARG A 2 -105.33 -36.35 57.05
C ARG A 2 -105.41 -37.02 55.67
N SER A 3 -104.88 -36.30 54.69
CA SER A 3 -104.29 -36.88 53.47
C SER A 3 -103.03 -37.67 53.84
N GLY A 4 -102.98 -38.94 53.44
CA GLY A 4 -101.83 -39.83 53.64
C GLY A 4 -100.82 -39.66 52.51
N HIS A 5 -99.57 -39.35 52.86
CA HIS A 5 -98.44 -39.42 51.92
C HIS A 5 -98.02 -40.87 51.69
N PRO A 6 -97.72 -41.27 50.43
CA PRO A 6 -97.11 -42.57 50.16
C PRO A 6 -95.60 -42.53 50.48
N ARG A 7 -95.13 -43.47 51.31
CA ARG A 7 -93.70 -43.71 51.53
C ARG A 7 -93.11 -44.40 50.31
N SER A 8 -92.25 -43.69 49.58
CA SER A 8 -91.43 -44.20 48.48
C SER A 8 -90.38 -45.21 48.99
N ASN A 9 -90.52 -46.47 48.56
CA ASN A 9 -89.59 -47.56 48.83
C ASN A 9 -88.39 -47.47 47.85
N ARG A 10 -87.30 -46.78 48.24
CA ARG A 10 -86.05 -46.71 47.45
C ARG A 10 -85.12 -47.87 47.84
N GLY A 11 -85.12 -48.91 47.00
CA GLY A 11 -84.31 -50.12 47.19
C GLY A 11 -82.79 -49.99 46.93
N PRO A 12 -82.02 -51.09 47.13
CA PRO A 12 -80.55 -51.14 47.18
C PRO A 12 -79.82 -50.72 45.89
N LYS A 13 -80.52 -50.65 44.76
CA LYS A 13 -79.97 -50.20 43.47
C LYS A 13 -79.58 -48.71 43.47
N CYS A 14 -80.22 -47.88 44.30
CA CYS A 14 -79.91 -46.45 44.41
C CYS A 14 -78.61 -46.19 45.20
N PHE A 15 -78.26 -47.09 46.12
CA PHE A 15 -77.02 -47.02 46.91
C PHE A 15 -75.79 -47.41 46.07
N ALA A 16 -75.90 -48.50 45.29
CA ALA A 16 -74.84 -48.96 44.39
C ALA A 16 -74.52 -47.94 43.26
N TYR A 17 -75.53 -47.19 42.80
CA TYR A 17 -75.32 -46.15 41.78
C TYR A 17 -74.59 -44.92 42.37
N LYS A 18 -74.92 -44.54 43.62
CA LYS A 18 -74.24 -43.44 44.31
C LYS A 18 -72.78 -43.74 44.60
N THR A 19 -72.44 -44.94 45.06
CA THR A 19 -71.04 -45.33 45.32
C THR A 19 -70.22 -45.41 44.04
N LYS A 20 -70.76 -45.96 42.95
CA LYS A 20 -70.09 -45.93 41.63
C LYS A 20 -69.84 -44.51 41.14
N LEU A 21 -70.81 -43.61 41.25
CA LEU A 21 -70.66 -42.21 40.84
C LEU A 21 -69.64 -41.45 41.70
N CYS A 22 -69.58 -41.72 43.01
CA CYS A 22 -68.57 -41.16 43.91
C CYS A 22 -67.16 -41.63 43.55
N LEU A 23 -66.99 -42.92 43.24
CA LEU A 23 -65.71 -43.49 42.86
C LEU A 23 -65.21 -42.90 41.52
N VAL A 24 -66.09 -42.78 40.52
CA VAL A 24 -65.75 -42.17 39.22
C VAL A 24 -65.35 -40.71 39.41
N ARG A 25 -66.07 -39.93 40.23
CA ARG A 25 -65.68 -38.54 40.53
C ARG A 25 -64.36 -38.45 41.28
N ALA A 26 -64.09 -39.34 42.23
CA ALA A 26 -62.84 -39.37 42.98
C ALA A 26 -61.64 -39.70 42.08
N VAL A 27 -61.77 -40.68 41.18
CA VAL A 27 -60.72 -41.03 40.22
C VAL A 27 -60.50 -39.90 39.21
N SER A 28 -61.58 -39.29 38.71
CA SER A 28 -61.47 -38.13 37.80
C SER A 28 -60.82 -36.93 38.49
N PHE A 29 -61.12 -36.70 39.77
CA PHE A 29 -60.49 -35.64 40.56
C PHE A 29 -59.01 -35.92 40.83
N MET A 30 -58.65 -37.16 41.17
CA MET A 30 -57.24 -37.55 41.35
C MET A 30 -56.44 -37.42 40.05
N PHE A 31 -57.04 -37.80 38.92
CA PHE A 31 -56.42 -37.65 37.60
C PHE A 31 -56.20 -36.17 37.26
N LEU A 32 -57.21 -35.32 37.48
CA LEU A 32 -57.09 -33.88 37.31
C LEU A 32 -56.00 -33.28 38.21
N LEU A 33 -55.97 -33.67 39.49
CA LEU A 33 -54.96 -33.20 40.43
C LEU A 33 -53.54 -33.63 40.02
N SER A 34 -53.38 -34.87 39.57
CA SER A 34 -52.11 -35.38 39.04
C SER A 34 -51.66 -34.59 37.82
N THR A 35 -52.56 -34.32 36.87
CA THR A 35 -52.24 -33.53 35.67
C THR A 35 -51.86 -32.09 36.03
N SER A 36 -52.55 -31.48 37.00
CA SER A 36 -52.23 -30.13 37.47
C SER A 36 -50.87 -30.07 38.17
N LEU A 37 -50.52 -31.08 38.97
CA LEU A 37 -49.21 -31.14 39.62
C LEU A 37 -48.07 -31.34 38.62
N THR A 38 -48.25 -32.20 37.60
CA THR A 38 -47.26 -32.33 36.52
C THR A 38 -47.09 -31.05 35.72
N GLN A 39 -48.17 -30.30 35.51
CA GLN A 39 -48.12 -29.04 34.77
C GLN A 39 -47.46 -27.91 35.58
N LEU A 40 -47.63 -27.90 36.91
CA LEU A 40 -46.92 -27.00 37.81
C LEU A 40 -45.41 -27.30 37.85
N ALA A 41 -45.03 -28.58 37.85
CA ALA A 41 -43.62 -28.98 37.80
C ALA A 41 -42.96 -28.54 36.48
N ASP A 42 -43.65 -28.73 35.35
CA ASP A 42 -43.13 -28.35 34.02
C ASP A 42 -42.98 -26.82 33.86
N GLN A 43 -43.86 -26.04 34.49
CA GLN A 43 -43.74 -24.57 34.53
C GLN A 43 -42.54 -24.09 35.35
N ASP A 44 -42.21 -24.79 36.45
CA ASP A 44 -41.05 -24.46 37.28
C ASP A 44 -39.73 -24.73 36.52
N ASP A 45 -39.67 -25.82 35.75
CA ASP A 45 -38.53 -26.13 34.88
C ASP A 45 -38.35 -25.06 33.79
N GLN A 46 -39.44 -24.56 33.20
CA GLN A 46 -39.39 -23.46 32.23
C GLN A 46 -38.92 -22.14 32.86
N LEU A 47 -39.38 -21.82 34.08
CA LEU A 47 -38.94 -20.65 34.82
C LEU A 47 -37.44 -20.72 35.15
N HIS A 48 -36.93 -21.91 35.45
CA HIS A 48 -35.51 -22.12 35.71
C HIS A 48 -34.65 -21.88 34.46
N LEU A 49 -35.09 -22.35 33.29
CA LEU A 49 -34.42 -22.07 32.01
C LEU A 49 -34.40 -20.57 31.68
N ILE A 50 -35.50 -19.86 31.94
CA ILE A 50 -35.54 -18.39 31.79
C ILE A 50 -34.59 -17.73 32.79
N GLY A 51 -34.55 -18.21 34.04
CA GLY A 51 -33.63 -17.73 35.06
C GLY A 51 -32.16 -17.87 34.65
N GLN A 52 -31.80 -19.01 34.05
CA GLN A 52 -30.46 -19.23 33.49
C GLN A 52 -30.19 -18.29 32.30
N GLY A 53 -31.16 -18.12 31.40
CA GLY A 53 -31.05 -17.19 30.27
C GLY A 53 -30.79 -15.75 30.71
N VAL A 54 -31.54 -15.27 31.73
CA VAL A 54 -31.36 -13.93 32.30
C VAL A 54 -30.02 -13.78 32.99
N SER A 55 -29.56 -14.81 33.71
CA SER A 55 -28.23 -14.82 34.35
C SER A 55 -27.11 -14.71 33.31
N ASN A 56 -27.20 -15.48 32.22
CA ASN A 56 -26.24 -15.42 31.11
C ASN A 56 -26.26 -14.04 30.43
N LEU A 57 -27.45 -13.50 30.16
CA LEU A 57 -27.60 -12.16 29.58
C LEU A 57 -26.96 -11.07 30.46
N LYS A 58 -27.11 -11.18 31.78
CA LYS A 58 -26.45 -10.29 32.75
C LYS A 58 -24.92 -10.39 32.65
N GLN A 59 -24.37 -11.61 32.52
CA GLN A 59 -22.92 -11.78 32.36
C GLN A 59 -22.42 -11.17 31.05
N TYR A 60 -23.12 -11.37 29.94
CA TYR A 60 -22.78 -10.73 28.66
C TYR A 60 -22.86 -9.20 28.74
N SER A 61 -23.89 -8.65 29.38
CA SER A 61 -24.03 -7.20 29.57
C SER A 61 -22.87 -6.62 30.38
N LEU A 62 -22.41 -7.32 31.43
CA LEU A 62 -21.24 -6.90 32.20
C LEU A 62 -19.94 -6.99 31.38
N ALA A 63 -19.77 -8.03 30.57
CA ALA A 63 -18.61 -8.17 29.69
C ALA A 63 -18.56 -7.04 28.65
N VAL A 64 -19.69 -6.76 27.97
CA VAL A 64 -19.79 -5.66 27.00
C VAL A 64 -19.53 -4.32 27.67
N LYS A 65 -20.03 -4.11 28.90
CA LYS A 65 -19.74 -2.89 29.66
C LYS A 65 -18.25 -2.74 29.95
N ASN A 66 -17.59 -3.81 30.41
CA ASN A 66 -16.16 -3.78 30.72
C ASN A 66 -15.32 -3.49 29.46
N GLU A 67 -15.69 -4.07 28.32
CA GLU A 67 -15.01 -3.80 27.05
C GLU A 67 -15.23 -2.35 26.59
N ALA A 68 -16.44 -1.82 26.73
CA ALA A 68 -16.74 -0.43 26.42
C ALA A 68 -15.94 0.53 27.34
N ASP A 69 -15.86 0.23 28.64
CA ASP A 69 -15.05 1.00 29.59
C ASP A 69 -13.55 0.93 29.24
N LEU A 70 -13.06 -0.20 28.73
CA LEU A 70 -11.69 -0.35 28.23
C LEU A 70 -11.47 0.49 26.96
N HIS A 71 -12.40 0.44 26.00
CA HIS A 71 -12.33 1.22 24.78
C HIS A 71 -12.29 2.73 25.05
N VAL A 72 -13.09 3.22 26.00
CA VAL A 72 -13.08 4.65 26.37
C VAL A 72 -11.70 5.07 26.88
N ARG A 73 -11.06 4.24 27.72
CA ARG A 73 -9.71 4.53 28.22
C ARG A 73 -8.66 4.54 27.11
N LEU A 74 -8.73 3.58 26.19
CA LEU A 74 -7.82 3.53 25.05
C LEU A 74 -7.99 4.75 24.13
N LEU A 75 -9.23 5.20 23.91
CA LEU A 75 -9.52 6.43 23.17
C LEU A 75 -8.91 7.66 23.82
N ASP A 76 -8.98 7.77 25.15
CA ASP A 76 -8.35 8.87 25.90
C ASP A 76 -6.82 8.83 25.78
N ASP A 77 -6.18 7.67 25.90
CA ASP A 77 -4.73 7.52 25.75
C ASP A 77 -4.26 7.89 24.34
N ILE A 78 -4.98 7.43 23.30
CA ILE A 78 -4.68 7.79 21.91
C ILE A 78 -4.82 9.31 21.71
N ASN A 79 -5.86 9.93 22.28
CA ASN A 79 -6.05 11.37 22.15
C ASN A 79 -4.88 12.14 22.78
N ILE A 80 -4.39 11.71 23.94
CA ILE A 80 -3.21 12.30 24.60
C ILE A 80 -1.95 12.13 23.73
N GLU A 81 -1.75 10.97 23.10
CA GLU A 81 -0.62 10.75 22.20
C GLU A 81 -0.69 11.61 20.94
N VAL A 82 -1.88 11.76 20.35
CA VAL A 82 -2.11 12.63 19.18
C VAL A 82 -1.81 14.08 19.54
N ASP A 83 -2.26 14.56 20.70
CA ASP A 83 -1.96 15.92 21.18
C ASP A 83 -0.44 16.12 21.38
N ARG A 84 0.24 15.13 21.96
CA ARG A 84 1.71 15.16 22.12
C ARG A 84 2.44 15.15 20.77
N ALA A 85 1.98 14.36 19.81
CA ALA A 85 2.56 14.31 18.48
C ALA A 85 2.35 15.62 17.71
N THR A 86 1.15 16.21 17.81
CA THR A 86 0.80 17.48 17.17
C THR A 86 1.65 18.62 17.72
N THR A 87 1.74 18.75 19.05
CA THR A 87 2.61 19.75 19.70
C THR A 87 4.09 19.55 19.38
N GLY A 88 4.54 18.29 19.30
CA GLY A 88 5.89 17.96 18.84
C GLY A 88 6.15 18.43 17.41
N LEU A 89 5.21 18.18 16.50
CA LEU A 89 5.32 18.55 15.09
C LEU A 89 5.31 20.08 14.90
N GLU A 90 4.46 20.80 15.64
CA GLU A 90 4.47 22.27 15.65
C GLU A 90 5.83 22.81 16.09
N SER A 91 6.42 22.26 17.16
CA SER A 91 7.73 22.70 17.64
C SER A 91 8.88 22.42 16.67
N GLU A 92 8.86 21.29 15.96
CA GLU A 92 9.84 20.98 14.91
C GLU A 92 9.60 21.82 13.65
N GLY A 93 8.35 22.14 13.34
CA GLY A 93 7.96 23.09 12.30
C GLY A 93 8.53 24.49 12.56
N ASP A 94 8.37 25.01 13.78
CA ASP A 94 8.92 26.29 14.20
C ASP A 94 10.45 26.30 14.13
N ARG A 95 11.11 25.22 14.58
CA ARG A 95 12.57 25.08 14.46
C ARG A 95 13.02 25.04 12.99
N ALA A 96 12.30 24.30 12.13
CA ALA A 96 12.57 24.25 10.70
C ALA A 96 12.38 25.62 10.05
N GLN A 97 11.36 26.39 10.44
CA GLN A 97 11.13 27.75 9.94
C GLN A 97 12.23 28.72 10.38
N VAL A 98 12.70 28.63 11.64
CA VAL A 98 13.84 29.41 12.12
C VAL A 98 15.12 29.05 11.35
N LEU A 99 15.36 27.77 11.08
CA LEU A 99 16.49 27.33 10.26
C LEU A 99 16.37 27.78 8.80
N ALA A 100 15.17 27.75 8.22
CA ALA A 100 14.91 28.29 6.89
C ALA A 100 15.17 29.80 6.82
N LYS A 101 14.83 30.55 7.88
CA LYS A 101 15.14 31.99 7.96
C LYS A 101 16.62 32.27 8.18
N LYS A 102 17.35 31.37 8.86
CA LYS A 102 18.79 31.49 9.14
C LYS A 102 19.67 30.96 8.00
N SER A 103 19.14 30.09 7.15
CA SER A 103 19.88 29.47 6.04
C SER A 103 19.69 30.22 4.72
N SER A 104 20.77 30.87 4.30
CA SER A 104 21.22 30.88 2.91
C SER A 104 20.47 31.73 1.87
N ASN A 105 19.82 32.81 2.26
CA ASN A 105 19.54 33.89 1.27
C ASN A 105 20.72 34.86 1.13
N PHE A 106 21.51 35.08 2.18
CA PHE A 106 22.65 36.01 2.15
C PHE A 106 23.76 35.57 1.18
N ARG A 107 24.13 34.27 1.18
CA ARG A 107 25.16 33.73 0.28
C ARG A 107 24.71 33.80 -1.19
N LEU A 108 23.41 33.58 -1.46
CA LEU A 108 22.84 33.68 -2.78
C LEU A 108 22.85 35.13 -3.28
N TYR A 109 22.41 36.10 -2.46
CA TYR A 109 22.45 37.51 -2.82
C TYR A 109 23.89 38.01 -3.04
N LEU A 110 24.86 37.59 -2.21
CA LEU A 110 26.27 37.91 -2.41
C LEU A 110 26.80 37.38 -3.75
N ALA A 111 26.46 36.14 -4.10
CA ALA A 111 26.85 35.55 -5.38
C ALA A 111 26.25 36.31 -6.57
N ILE A 112 24.97 36.70 -6.48
CA ILE A 112 24.29 37.50 -7.52
C ILE A 112 25.00 38.84 -7.71
N VAL A 113 25.36 39.54 -6.63
CA VAL A 113 26.07 40.83 -6.69
C VAL A 113 27.47 40.68 -7.29
N VAL A 114 28.20 39.61 -6.94
CA VAL A 114 29.52 39.35 -7.51
C VAL A 114 29.42 39.03 -9.01
N LEU A 115 28.46 38.20 -9.41
CA LEU A 115 28.24 37.85 -10.81
C LEU A 115 27.80 39.07 -11.65
N SER A 116 26.94 39.93 -11.10
CA SER A 116 26.55 41.16 -11.80
C SER A 116 27.73 42.12 -11.98
N ALA A 117 28.60 42.26 -10.97
CA ALA A 117 29.82 43.07 -11.07
C ALA A 117 30.81 42.51 -12.12
N ILE A 118 30.98 41.19 -12.19
CA ILE A 118 31.83 40.54 -13.20
C ILE A 118 31.25 40.79 -14.60
N LEU A 119 29.94 40.66 -14.77
CA LEU A 119 29.26 40.87 -16.06
C LEU A 119 29.41 42.32 -16.53
N VAL A 120 29.19 43.29 -15.64
CA VAL A 120 29.40 44.71 -15.94
C VAL A 120 30.85 44.97 -16.33
N ARG A 121 31.82 44.39 -15.61
CA ARG A 121 33.24 44.52 -15.94
C ARG A 121 33.59 43.89 -17.29
N MET A 122 33.00 42.75 -17.62
CA MET A 122 33.17 42.13 -18.94
C MET A 122 32.58 43.01 -20.03
N MET A 123 31.42 43.61 -19.81
CA MET A 123 30.78 44.51 -20.78
C MET A 123 31.57 45.81 -20.99
N THR A 124 32.18 46.37 -19.94
CA THR A 124 33.03 47.57 -20.09
C THR A 124 34.34 47.25 -20.79
N ILE A 125 34.94 46.07 -20.53
CA ILE A 125 36.15 45.61 -21.23
C ILE A 125 35.85 45.37 -22.71
N THR A 126 34.75 44.71 -23.06
CA THR A 126 34.38 44.49 -24.47
C THR A 126 34.02 45.78 -25.18
N ALA A 127 33.36 46.74 -24.52
CA ALA A 127 33.10 48.06 -25.09
C ALA A 127 34.39 48.86 -25.33
N ALA A 128 35.35 48.82 -24.39
CA ALA A 128 36.65 49.45 -24.57
C ALA A 128 37.46 48.80 -25.70
N ALA A 129 37.45 47.47 -25.77
CA ALA A 129 38.09 46.72 -26.86
C ALA A 129 37.45 47.00 -28.22
N ALA A 130 36.12 47.15 -28.29
CA ALA A 130 35.41 47.51 -29.52
C ALA A 130 35.77 48.93 -29.98
N PHE A 131 35.93 49.89 -29.06
CA PHE A 131 36.38 51.24 -29.39
C PHE A 131 37.83 51.26 -29.90
N ALA A 132 38.70 50.45 -29.30
CA ALA A 132 40.08 50.28 -29.76
C ALA A 132 40.16 49.56 -31.12
N ALA A 133 39.31 48.56 -31.36
CA ALA A 133 39.24 47.83 -32.63
C ALA A 133 38.65 48.69 -33.77
N ALA A 134 37.67 49.56 -33.48
CA ALA A 134 37.13 50.51 -34.45
C ALA A 134 38.19 51.52 -34.96
N ALA A 135 39.22 51.81 -34.15
CA ALA A 135 40.36 52.63 -34.59
C ALA A 135 41.35 51.89 -35.52
N VAL A 136 41.30 50.55 -35.57
CA VAL A 136 42.22 49.70 -36.36
C VAL A 136 41.63 49.31 -37.73
N ILE A 137 40.31 49.31 -37.91
CA ILE A 137 39.63 48.92 -39.17
C ILE A 137 39.43 50.13 -40.10
N ALA A 138 40.49 50.92 -40.32
CA ALA A 138 40.61 51.87 -41.44
C ALA A 138 41.56 51.31 -42.53
N ALA A 139 41.55 49.99 -42.73
CA ALA A 139 42.25 49.32 -43.82
C ALA A 139 41.48 48.05 -44.23
N PRO A 140 41.21 47.83 -45.54
CA PRO A 140 40.54 46.62 -46.01
C PRO A 140 41.59 45.50 -46.16
N PRO A 141 41.26 44.23 -45.87
CA PRO A 141 40.91 43.36 -46.99
C PRO A 141 40.04 42.12 -46.69
N ALA A 142 39.46 41.65 -47.80
CA ALA A 142 39.35 40.27 -48.31
C ALA A 142 38.94 39.10 -47.39
N ALA A 143 37.77 38.57 -47.75
CA ALA A 143 37.50 37.17 -48.07
C ALA A 143 37.90 36.07 -47.08
N GLY A 144 36.84 35.44 -46.54
CA GLY A 144 36.73 33.98 -46.51
C GLY A 144 37.19 33.31 -45.22
N ALA A 145 36.27 33.14 -44.27
CA ALA A 145 36.18 31.93 -43.43
C ALA A 145 34.90 31.99 -42.59
N THR A 146 33.90 31.19 -42.98
CA THR A 146 32.73 30.89 -42.16
C THR A 146 33.17 29.98 -41.02
N VAL A 147 33.06 30.44 -39.77
CA VAL A 147 33.31 29.63 -38.57
C VAL A 147 31.97 29.21 -37.97
N CYS A 148 31.72 27.90 -37.95
CA CYS A 148 30.58 27.27 -37.30
C CYS A 148 30.74 27.34 -35.77
N LEU A 149 29.76 27.91 -35.07
CA LEU A 149 29.66 27.82 -33.62
C LEU A 149 29.02 26.49 -33.24
N ALA A 150 29.81 25.57 -32.68
CA ALA A 150 29.32 24.40 -31.98
C ALA A 150 28.85 24.82 -30.58
N GLU A 151 27.59 24.56 -30.26
CA GLU A 151 27.01 24.84 -28.93
C GLU A 151 27.58 23.89 -27.87
N SER A 152 27.71 24.41 -26.65
CA SER A 152 28.23 23.71 -25.46
C SER A 152 27.25 22.63 -24.96
N PRO A 153 27.72 21.41 -24.64
CA PRO A 153 26.89 20.29 -24.15
C PRO A 153 26.25 20.55 -22.78
N PHE A 154 26.64 21.62 -22.08
CA PHE A 154 26.05 22.00 -20.78
C PHE A 154 24.65 22.62 -20.94
N GLY A 155 24.35 23.24 -22.09
CA GLY A 155 23.04 23.84 -22.36
C GLY A 155 21.93 22.84 -22.65
N GLN A 156 22.28 21.64 -23.11
CA GLN A 156 21.33 20.61 -23.51
C GLN A 156 20.83 19.76 -22.32
N ALA A 157 21.68 19.53 -21.31
CA ALA A 157 21.34 18.77 -20.12
C ALA A 157 20.40 19.52 -19.15
N LEU A 158 20.47 20.85 -19.11
CA LEU A 158 19.60 21.65 -18.25
C LEU A 158 18.18 21.79 -18.82
N ARG A 159 18.02 21.66 -20.15
CA ARG A 159 16.71 21.75 -20.82
C ARG A 159 15.88 20.48 -20.64
N THR A 160 16.51 19.31 -20.46
CA THR A 160 15.81 18.03 -20.28
C THR A 160 15.18 17.81 -18.91
N LEU A 161 15.57 18.56 -17.88
CA LEU A 161 14.99 18.42 -16.53
C LEU A 161 13.78 19.32 -16.27
N GLN A 162 13.52 20.30 -17.13
CA GLN A 162 12.55 21.36 -16.87
C GLN A 162 11.22 21.19 -17.63
N GLU A 163 11.09 20.17 -18.49
CA GLU A 163 9.92 20.00 -19.38
C GLU A 163 9.21 18.64 -19.30
N HIS A 164 9.15 17.98 -18.14
CA HIS A 164 8.18 16.89 -17.97
C HIS A 164 6.97 17.36 -17.15
N PRO A 165 5.88 17.78 -17.82
CA PRO A 165 4.56 17.81 -17.19
C PRO A 165 4.22 16.41 -16.70
N TRP A 166 3.28 16.31 -15.76
CA TRP A 166 2.76 15.07 -15.16
C TRP A 166 2.02 14.16 -16.15
N THR A 167 2.54 13.99 -17.36
CA THR A 167 1.98 13.14 -18.42
C THR A 167 2.34 11.68 -18.17
N SER A 168 1.62 10.82 -18.87
CA SER A 168 1.61 9.34 -18.86
C SER A 168 2.97 8.62 -18.71
N ALA A 169 4.13 9.28 -18.88
CA ALA A 169 5.44 8.74 -18.52
C ALA A 169 5.62 8.52 -16.99
N ALA A 170 5.05 9.39 -16.15
CA ALA A 170 5.03 9.20 -14.69
C ALA A 170 4.10 8.05 -14.26
N LEU A 171 3.01 7.82 -15.00
CA LEU A 171 2.17 6.63 -14.85
C LEU A 171 2.83 5.37 -15.44
N GLY A 172 3.67 5.51 -16.47
CA GLY A 172 4.55 4.45 -16.98
C GLY A 172 5.60 4.00 -15.98
N ARG A 173 6.09 4.91 -15.13
CA ARG A 173 7.01 4.58 -14.01
C ARG A 173 6.40 3.66 -12.96
N LEU A 174 5.08 3.57 -12.88
CA LEU A 174 4.38 2.65 -11.96
C LEU A 174 4.18 1.25 -12.54
N GLN A 175 4.26 1.08 -13.87
CA GLN A 175 3.90 -0.18 -14.54
C GLN A 175 4.83 -1.35 -14.21
N PHE A 176 6.02 -1.07 -13.68
CA PHE A 176 6.96 -2.07 -13.21
C PHE A 176 7.51 -1.73 -11.82
N ASP A 177 6.77 -0.92 -11.06
CA ASP A 177 7.15 -0.57 -9.71
C ASP A 177 7.27 -1.86 -8.87
N ARG A 178 8.36 -1.98 -8.11
CA ARG A 178 8.69 -3.13 -7.23
C ARG A 178 9.01 -4.48 -7.90
N GLN A 179 9.07 -4.56 -9.22
CA GLN A 179 9.41 -5.81 -9.90
C GLN A 179 10.91 -6.00 -10.15
N TRP A 180 11.72 -4.98 -9.88
CA TRP A 180 13.17 -4.99 -10.16
C TRP A 180 13.97 -5.17 -8.88
N LEU A 181 14.96 -6.05 -8.91
CA LEU A 181 15.82 -6.36 -7.78
C LEU A 181 17.28 -6.44 -8.24
N ILE A 182 18.20 -6.08 -7.35
CA ILE A 182 19.61 -6.40 -7.48
C ILE A 182 19.92 -7.53 -6.50
N VAL A 183 20.59 -8.57 -6.99
CA VAL A 183 20.95 -9.76 -6.21
C VAL A 183 22.46 -9.93 -6.17
N ASP A 184 22.94 -10.57 -5.11
CA ASP A 184 24.35 -10.98 -4.99
C ASP A 184 24.61 -12.39 -5.54
N GLY A 185 25.85 -12.87 -5.36
CA GLY A 185 26.28 -14.18 -5.87
C GLY A 185 25.53 -15.37 -5.26
N ASN A 186 24.88 -15.19 -4.11
CA ASN A 186 24.05 -16.20 -3.46
C ASN A 186 22.56 -16.12 -3.87
N ASN A 187 22.24 -15.22 -4.80
CA ASN A 187 20.89 -14.82 -5.17
C ASN A 187 20.09 -14.23 -3.99
N ASP A 188 20.76 -13.58 -3.04
CA ASP A 188 20.10 -12.83 -1.97
C ASP A 188 19.90 -11.37 -2.41
N PHE A 189 18.73 -10.80 -2.10
CA PHE A 189 18.40 -9.41 -2.45
C PHE A 189 19.31 -8.41 -1.72
N VAL A 190 19.84 -7.44 -2.47
CA VAL A 190 20.67 -6.35 -1.95
C VAL A 190 19.81 -5.12 -1.66
N THR A 191 19.88 -4.62 -0.42
CA THR A 191 19.13 -3.44 0.00
C THR A 191 19.95 -2.16 -0.15
N GLN A 192 19.27 -1.03 -0.36
CA GLN A 192 19.86 0.30 -0.34
C GLN A 192 20.55 0.64 1.00
N ARG A 193 20.07 0.09 2.13
CA ARG A 193 20.73 0.26 3.44
C ARG A 193 22.11 -0.40 3.49
N LYS A 194 22.27 -1.55 2.82
CA LYS A 194 23.55 -2.26 2.70
C LYS A 194 24.47 -1.56 1.71
N VAL A 195 23.93 -1.05 0.60
CA VAL A 195 24.70 -0.36 -0.46
C VAL A 195 24.04 0.99 -0.79
N PRO A 196 24.36 2.07 -0.08
CA PRO A 196 23.73 3.38 -0.29
C PRO A 196 23.92 3.94 -1.70
N LYS A 197 25.02 3.58 -2.38
CA LYS A 197 25.32 3.99 -3.76
C LYS A 197 24.24 3.54 -4.76
N MET A 198 23.45 2.50 -4.43
CA MET A 198 22.31 2.07 -5.25
C MET A 198 21.27 3.18 -5.48
N ALA A 199 21.16 4.14 -4.57
CA ALA A 199 20.22 5.27 -4.67
C ALA A 199 20.46 6.17 -5.89
N LEU A 200 21.68 6.15 -6.42
CA LEU A 200 22.12 6.98 -7.54
C LEU A 200 21.79 6.36 -8.90
N ILE A 201 21.26 5.13 -8.92
CA ILE A 201 20.80 4.48 -10.14
C ILE A 201 19.44 5.09 -10.50
N CYS A 202 19.37 5.70 -11.68
CA CYS A 202 18.16 6.30 -12.24
C CYS A 202 17.68 5.45 -13.44
N PRO A 203 16.74 4.51 -13.23
CA PRO A 203 16.14 3.76 -14.32
C PRO A 203 15.12 4.63 -15.09
N ILE A 204 15.19 4.59 -16.41
CA ILE A 204 14.24 5.24 -17.32
C ILE A 204 13.62 4.15 -18.18
N LEU A 205 12.31 3.96 -18.08
CA LEU A 205 11.55 3.04 -18.91
C LEU A 205 11.17 3.72 -20.22
N THR A 206 11.58 3.15 -21.34
CA THR A 206 11.15 3.61 -22.66
C THR A 206 9.89 2.84 -23.06
N PRO A 207 8.75 3.54 -23.29
CA PRO A 207 7.51 2.88 -23.66
C PRO A 207 7.64 2.18 -25.01
N PHE A 208 6.86 1.11 -25.18
CA PHE A 208 6.76 0.36 -26.42
C PHE A 208 6.21 1.25 -27.53
N ASP A 209 6.97 1.40 -28.63
CA ASP A 209 6.51 2.07 -29.84
C ASP A 209 6.14 1.02 -30.91
N PRO A 210 4.84 0.82 -31.22
CA PRO A 210 4.40 -0.16 -32.21
C PRO A 210 4.90 0.12 -33.63
N SER A 211 5.45 1.31 -33.93
CA SER A 211 6.03 1.63 -35.24
C SER A 211 7.45 1.07 -35.46
N THR A 212 8.13 0.63 -34.39
CA THR A 212 9.53 0.15 -34.43
C THR A 212 9.66 -1.36 -34.71
N LEU A 213 8.54 -2.07 -34.83
CA LEU A 213 8.45 -3.50 -35.17
C LEU A 213 9.16 -3.89 -36.48
N ALA A 214 9.40 -2.93 -37.38
CA ALA A 214 10.06 -3.20 -38.66
C ALA A 214 11.59 -3.33 -38.56
N ALA A 215 12.22 -2.90 -37.46
CA ALA A 215 13.68 -2.81 -37.34
C ALA A 215 14.32 -3.82 -36.38
N SER A 216 13.53 -4.48 -35.50
CA SER A 216 14.07 -5.44 -34.54
C SER A 216 13.05 -6.54 -34.21
N PRO A 217 13.44 -7.83 -34.20
CA PRO A 217 12.53 -8.96 -33.98
C PRO A 217 12.09 -9.13 -32.51
N CYS A 218 12.49 -8.23 -31.60
CA CYS A 218 12.03 -8.24 -30.21
C CYS A 218 11.15 -7.02 -29.95
N PRO A 219 9.82 -7.18 -29.74
CA PRO A 219 8.92 -6.12 -29.33
C PRO A 219 9.08 -5.83 -27.83
N ALA A 220 10.30 -5.57 -27.37
CA ALA A 220 10.62 -5.48 -25.95
C ALA A 220 10.77 -4.01 -25.55
N GLN A 221 9.96 -3.58 -24.59
CA GLN A 221 10.23 -2.37 -23.81
C GLN A 221 11.68 -2.40 -23.32
N SER A 222 12.35 -1.25 -23.28
CA SER A 222 13.74 -1.16 -22.83
C SER A 222 13.85 -0.32 -21.56
N ILE A 223 14.80 -0.69 -20.71
CA ILE A 223 15.19 0.06 -19.53
C ILE A 223 16.54 0.70 -19.77
N THR A 224 16.60 2.01 -19.66
CA THR A 224 17.86 2.77 -19.70
C THR A 224 18.33 2.99 -18.27
N LEU A 225 19.47 2.42 -17.90
CA LEU A 225 20.13 2.62 -16.62
C LEU A 225 21.07 3.82 -16.74
N THR A 226 20.81 4.84 -15.95
CA THR A 226 21.69 6.02 -15.80
C THR A 226 22.15 6.14 -14.36
N ALA A 227 23.28 6.81 -14.14
CA ALA A 227 23.78 7.13 -12.82
C ALA A 227 23.86 8.66 -12.64
N THR A 228 23.39 9.17 -11.50
CA THR A 228 23.38 10.63 -11.22
C THR A 228 24.78 11.24 -11.15
N ASP A 229 25.80 10.42 -10.88
CA ASP A 229 27.19 10.88 -10.82
C ASP A 229 27.83 11.08 -12.22
N HIS A 230 27.10 10.75 -13.30
CA HIS A 230 27.58 10.76 -14.69
C HIS A 230 28.90 9.99 -14.90
N ALA A 231 29.32 9.17 -13.95
CA ALA A 231 30.59 8.45 -14.00
C ALA A 231 30.54 7.25 -14.95
N MET A 232 29.33 6.81 -15.30
CA MET A 232 29.05 5.64 -16.13
C MET A 232 28.25 6.04 -17.38
N LYS A 233 28.60 5.43 -18.52
CA LYS A 233 27.83 5.57 -19.76
C LYS A 233 26.43 4.98 -19.56
N PRO A 234 25.35 5.67 -20.01
CA PRO A 234 24.00 5.11 -20.02
C PRO A 234 23.96 3.76 -20.73
N LEU A 235 23.35 2.76 -20.11
CA LEU A 235 23.15 1.44 -20.70
C LEU A 235 21.66 1.23 -21.00
N VAL A 236 21.35 0.87 -22.25
CA VAL A 236 20.00 0.49 -22.67
C VAL A 236 19.93 -1.03 -22.67
N VAL A 237 19.08 -1.61 -21.82
CA VAL A 237 18.87 -3.05 -21.72
C VAL A 237 17.45 -3.38 -22.16
N PRO A 238 17.22 -4.37 -23.05
CA PRO A 238 15.87 -4.84 -23.33
C PRO A 238 15.29 -5.50 -22.08
N VAL A 239 14.03 -5.22 -21.75
CA VAL A 239 13.33 -5.90 -20.66
C VAL A 239 13.05 -7.33 -21.09
N LEU A 240 13.69 -8.29 -20.43
CA LEU A 240 13.53 -9.71 -20.75
C LEU A 240 12.34 -10.28 -19.98
N SER A 241 11.35 -10.81 -20.71
CA SER A 241 10.20 -11.56 -20.16
C SER A 241 10.46 -13.06 -20.06
N HIS A 242 11.50 -13.55 -20.71
CA HIS A 242 11.95 -14.95 -20.67
C HIS A 242 13.48 -14.97 -20.67
N GLY A 243 14.09 -15.95 -19.97
CA GLY A 243 15.53 -16.02 -19.85
C GLY A 243 15.97 -16.99 -18.75
N VAL A 244 17.18 -16.80 -18.24
CA VAL A 244 17.72 -17.59 -17.13
C VAL A 244 16.93 -17.25 -15.86
N GLU A 245 16.20 -18.24 -15.35
CA GLU A 245 15.47 -18.11 -14.08
C GLU A 245 16.43 -18.31 -12.89
N ARG A 246 16.26 -17.47 -11.87
CA ARG A 246 17.00 -17.53 -10.61
C ARG A 246 16.02 -17.54 -9.46
N ASN A 247 16.23 -18.45 -8.51
CA ASN A 247 15.49 -18.46 -7.27
C ASN A 247 16.12 -17.48 -6.28
N VAL A 248 15.48 -16.33 -6.11
CA VAL A 248 15.97 -15.19 -5.33
C VAL A 248 15.38 -15.22 -3.93
N ARG A 249 16.18 -14.88 -2.92
CA ARG A 249 15.68 -14.66 -1.56
C ARG A 249 15.38 -13.18 -1.33
N VAL A 250 14.12 -12.88 -1.04
CA VAL A 250 13.68 -11.55 -0.61
C VAL A 250 13.20 -11.67 0.83
N TRP A 251 14.03 -11.24 1.78
CA TRP A 251 13.78 -11.42 3.22
C TRP A 251 13.56 -12.91 3.58
N LYS A 252 12.35 -13.27 4.02
CA LYS A 252 11.98 -14.66 4.37
C LYS A 252 11.42 -15.44 3.17
N ASP A 253 11.11 -14.74 2.07
CA ASP A 253 10.43 -15.30 0.91
C ASP A 253 11.43 -15.74 -0.16
N ARG A 254 11.07 -16.79 -0.91
CA ARG A 254 11.78 -17.23 -2.12
C ARG A 254 10.92 -16.92 -3.34
N VAL A 255 11.50 -16.26 -4.34
CA VAL A 255 10.79 -15.77 -5.51
C VAL A 255 11.59 -16.07 -6.77
N ASP A 256 10.90 -16.49 -7.82
CA ASP A 256 11.53 -16.71 -9.12
C ASP A 256 11.65 -15.39 -9.90
N ALA A 257 12.87 -15.11 -10.36
CA ALA A 257 13.21 -13.91 -11.09
C ALA A 257 13.99 -14.25 -12.37
N ILE A 258 13.86 -13.40 -13.38
CA ILE A 258 14.51 -13.51 -14.68
C ILE A 258 15.73 -12.61 -14.70
N ASP A 259 16.88 -13.20 -14.99
CA ASP A 259 18.14 -12.49 -15.19
C ASP A 259 18.07 -11.57 -16.41
N GLN A 260 18.46 -10.31 -16.24
CA GLN A 260 18.37 -9.28 -17.30
C GLN A 260 19.63 -9.22 -18.18
N GLY A 261 20.52 -10.20 -18.04
CA GLY A 261 21.67 -10.41 -18.92
C GLY A 261 22.99 -9.91 -18.35
N ASP A 262 24.08 -10.36 -18.98
CA ASP A 262 25.44 -10.08 -18.51
C ASP A 262 25.85 -8.61 -18.68
N GLU A 263 25.28 -7.91 -19.66
CA GLU A 263 25.53 -6.47 -19.85
C GLU A 263 24.99 -5.65 -18.67
N ALA A 264 23.76 -5.96 -18.23
CA ALA A 264 23.14 -5.33 -17.07
C ALA A 264 23.93 -5.67 -15.79
N ALA A 265 24.36 -6.93 -15.64
CA ALA A 265 25.19 -7.36 -14.52
C ALA A 265 26.53 -6.64 -14.48
N ALA A 266 27.23 -6.52 -15.62
CA ALA A 266 28.51 -5.82 -15.71
C ALA A 266 28.38 -4.34 -15.35
N TRP A 267 27.30 -3.69 -15.80
CA TRP A 267 27.03 -2.29 -15.47
C TRP A 267 26.77 -2.10 -13.98
N VAL A 268 25.90 -2.91 -13.38
CA VAL A 268 25.59 -2.84 -11.95
C VAL A 268 26.82 -3.17 -11.10
N ALA A 269 27.57 -4.20 -11.48
CA ALA A 269 28.79 -4.63 -10.80
C ALA A 269 29.87 -3.53 -10.82
N THR A 270 30.06 -2.88 -11.97
CA THR A 270 31.01 -1.76 -12.12
C THR A 270 30.56 -0.56 -11.30
N PHE A 271 29.28 -0.21 -11.34
CA PHE A 271 28.76 0.95 -10.64
C PHE A 271 28.82 0.80 -9.11
N LEU A 272 28.40 -0.36 -8.60
CA LEU A 272 28.35 -0.64 -7.17
C LEU A 272 29.66 -1.18 -6.60
N GLY A 273 30.64 -1.49 -7.46
CA GLY A 273 31.97 -1.97 -7.06
C GLY A 273 31.99 -3.40 -6.54
N HIS A 274 31.06 -4.25 -6.98
CA HIS A 274 30.98 -5.65 -6.56
C HIS A 274 30.69 -6.59 -7.73
N PRO A 275 31.60 -7.53 -8.06
CA PRO A 275 31.52 -8.33 -9.29
C PRO A 275 30.36 -9.32 -9.33
N SER A 276 29.81 -9.69 -8.17
CA SER A 276 28.73 -10.68 -8.09
C SER A 276 27.33 -10.08 -8.21
N TYR A 277 27.18 -8.77 -8.41
CA TYR A 277 25.86 -8.15 -8.47
C TYR A 277 25.23 -8.30 -9.85
N ARG A 278 23.95 -8.69 -9.85
CA ARG A 278 23.16 -8.89 -11.06
C ARG A 278 21.81 -8.21 -10.93
N LEU A 279 21.32 -7.68 -12.05
CA LEU A 279 19.97 -7.14 -12.16
C LEU A 279 19.00 -8.25 -12.55
N VAL A 280 17.92 -8.40 -11.79
CA VAL A 280 16.87 -9.39 -12.05
C VAL A 280 15.50 -8.74 -11.99
N ARG A 281 14.55 -9.29 -12.75
CA ARG A 281 13.14 -8.89 -12.74
C ARG A 281 12.29 -10.04 -12.21
N LEU A 282 11.40 -9.77 -11.27
CA LEU A 282 10.44 -10.77 -10.80
C LEU A 282 9.56 -11.25 -11.95
N LYS A 283 9.24 -12.54 -11.96
CA LYS A 283 8.35 -13.12 -12.96
C LYS A 283 6.93 -12.58 -12.78
N ASP A 284 6.23 -12.27 -13.89
CA ASP A 284 4.87 -11.73 -13.83
C ASP A 284 3.86 -12.69 -13.17
N SER A 285 4.17 -13.99 -13.14
CA SER A 285 3.35 -15.01 -12.47
C SER A 285 3.50 -15.04 -10.94
N PHE A 286 4.38 -14.23 -10.35
CA PHE A 286 4.58 -14.23 -8.90
C PHE A 286 3.46 -13.45 -8.20
N LYS A 287 2.73 -14.15 -7.32
CA LYS A 287 1.71 -13.56 -6.45
C LYS A 287 2.21 -13.62 -5.01
N ARG A 288 2.10 -12.50 -4.28
CA ARG A 288 2.43 -12.48 -2.86
C ARG A 288 1.22 -13.04 -2.10
N PRO A 289 1.37 -14.15 -1.35
CA PRO A 289 0.30 -14.58 -0.47
C PRO A 289 0.08 -13.51 0.59
N CYS A 290 -1.18 -13.09 0.78
CA CYS A 290 -1.53 -12.35 1.99
C CYS A 290 -1.57 -13.34 3.15
N ASP A 291 -1.23 -12.85 4.34
CA ASP A 291 -1.41 -13.64 5.55
C ASP A 291 -2.92 -13.94 5.72
N PRO A 292 -3.33 -15.22 5.73
CA PRO A 292 -4.75 -15.59 5.79
C PRO A 292 -5.41 -15.13 7.09
N ALA A 293 -4.64 -14.81 8.14
CA ALA A 293 -5.18 -14.23 9.37
C ALA A 293 -5.67 -12.78 9.19
N PHE A 294 -5.11 -12.05 8.22
CA PHE A 294 -5.45 -10.65 7.96
C PHE A 294 -6.30 -10.46 6.69
N ALA A 295 -6.13 -11.32 5.68
CA ALA A 295 -6.92 -11.30 4.46
C ALA A 295 -7.10 -12.74 3.91
N PRO A 296 -8.08 -13.49 4.41
CA PRO A 296 -8.39 -14.82 3.88
C PRO A 296 -8.79 -14.71 2.39
N ASP A 297 -8.32 -15.67 1.60
CA ASP A 297 -8.60 -15.81 0.16
C ASP A 297 -8.17 -14.63 -0.74
N HIS A 298 -7.32 -13.73 -0.25
CA HIS A 298 -6.77 -12.64 -1.07
C HIS A 298 -5.32 -12.91 -1.45
N GLU A 299 -5.04 -12.88 -2.76
CA GLU A 299 -3.69 -12.88 -3.30
C GLU A 299 -3.39 -11.47 -3.83
N THR A 300 -2.24 -10.89 -3.47
CA THR A 300 -1.80 -9.64 -4.09
C THR A 300 -0.84 -9.98 -5.23
N GLY A 301 -1.31 -9.89 -6.46
CA GLY A 301 -0.52 -10.11 -7.67
C GLY A 301 -0.79 -9.05 -8.72
N THR A 302 0.21 -8.73 -9.55
CA THR A 302 0.03 -7.97 -10.78
C THR A 302 -0.54 -8.89 -11.85
N ASP A 303 -1.77 -9.38 -11.67
CA ASP A 303 -2.41 -10.24 -12.67
C ASP A 303 -2.99 -9.35 -13.78
N ARG A 304 -2.34 -9.36 -14.94
CA ARG A 304 -2.90 -8.85 -16.18
C ARG A 304 -3.43 -10.01 -17.02
N SER A 305 -4.17 -10.94 -16.42
CA SER A 305 -5.09 -11.78 -17.17
C SER A 305 -6.45 -11.09 -17.23
N GLU A 306 -6.86 -10.72 -18.43
CA GLU A 306 -8.18 -10.20 -18.80
C GLU A 306 -9.31 -10.90 -18.04
N GLN A 307 -9.94 -10.19 -17.09
CA GLN A 307 -11.30 -10.50 -16.67
C GLN A 307 -12.25 -9.87 -17.70
N THR A 308 -12.37 -10.51 -18.87
CA THR A 308 -13.57 -10.37 -19.70
C THR A 308 -14.69 -11.14 -19.01
N HIS A 309 -15.42 -10.44 -18.13
CA HIS A 309 -16.71 -10.92 -17.64
C HIS A 309 -17.64 -11.00 -18.85
N ALA A 310 -17.86 -12.21 -19.36
CA ALA A 310 -18.91 -12.50 -20.30
C ALA A 310 -20.25 -12.38 -19.55
N GLU A 311 -20.93 -11.26 -19.75
CA GLU A 311 -22.34 -11.11 -19.39
C GLU A 311 -23.18 -12.13 -20.18
N ARG A 312 -23.92 -12.96 -19.45
CA ARG A 312 -25.05 -13.74 -19.95
C ARG A 312 -26.18 -13.68 -18.94
#